data_AF-A0A955LEZ9-F1
#
_entry.id   AF-A0A955LEZ9-F1
#
_cell.length_a   1.000
_cell.length_b   1.000
_cell.length_c   1.000
_cell.angle_alpha   90.00
_cell.angle_beta   90.00
_cell.angle_gamma   90.00
#
_symmetry.space_group_name_H-M   'P 1'
#
loop_
_entity.id
_entity.type
_entity.pdbx_description
1 polymer ?
#
loop_
_entity_poly.entity_id
_entity_poly.type
_entity_poly.pdbx_seq_one_letter_code
_entity_poly.pdbx_strand_id
1 'polypeptide(L)'
;MKLMFSRAVATLATASMLAAPLAAGAATTGAFNAGDLIKASGAAVYYFAPNGKRYVFPNDKTYFTWYKDFSGVRTISDGALSSIPLGGNVTYRPGYKMVKITTDPRTYVVDQGGILRQIGSEQLAQTLYGPTWNSQVDDIPDAFFVNYRLGTQIQTASDYNPENVKTLTTTISQDKQFDETLATITIGSVSNGFVPATLTVKKGTTVTWTNRDIVVHSVVGNGFNSGDVKPGDSYSKQFNTVGSFDYSDTINPVMQGTINVQ
;
A
#
# COMPACT_ATOMS: atom_id res chain seq x y z
N MET A 1 -7.04 -48.48 -67.84
CA MET A 1 -8.25 -49.34 -67.81
C MET A 1 -8.61 -49.57 -66.35
N LYS A 2 -9.72 -48.96 -65.86
CA LYS A 2 -10.34 -49.07 -64.51
C LYS A 2 -9.41 -48.65 -63.34
N LEU A 3 -9.80 -47.97 -62.26
CA LEU A 3 -11.06 -47.82 -61.52
C LEU A 3 -11.13 -46.37 -61.00
N MET A 4 -12.23 -45.63 -61.25
CA MET A 4 -13.45 -45.55 -60.42
C MET A 4 -13.28 -44.80 -59.09
N PHE A 5 -13.90 -43.62 -59.08
CA PHE A 5 -14.16 -42.70 -57.99
C PHE A 5 -14.87 -43.39 -56.80
N SER A 6 -14.35 -43.19 -55.59
CA SER A 6 -15.11 -43.42 -54.36
C SER A 6 -15.57 -42.09 -53.78
N ARG A 7 -16.88 -42.01 -53.54
CA ARG A 7 -17.58 -40.88 -52.94
C ARG A 7 -17.24 -40.81 -51.45
N ALA A 8 -16.61 -39.73 -51.02
CA ALA A 8 -16.62 -39.33 -49.62
C ALA A 8 -17.69 -38.25 -49.42
N VAL A 9 -18.60 -38.54 -48.52
CA VAL A 9 -19.71 -37.69 -48.08
C VAL A 9 -19.14 -36.40 -47.47
N ALA A 10 -19.44 -35.25 -48.06
CA ALA A 10 -19.20 -33.96 -47.45
C ALA A 10 -20.31 -33.68 -46.43
N THR A 11 -20.07 -34.02 -45.17
CA THR A 11 -20.92 -33.57 -44.07
C THR A 11 -20.68 -32.06 -43.89
N LEU A 12 -21.69 -31.24 -44.16
CA LEU A 12 -21.72 -29.84 -43.77
C LEU A 12 -21.68 -29.78 -42.24
N ALA A 13 -20.52 -29.49 -41.66
CA ALA A 13 -20.44 -28.92 -40.33
C ALA A 13 -20.53 -27.39 -40.49
N THR A 14 -21.69 -26.84 -40.21
CA THR A 14 -21.84 -25.40 -40.00
C THR A 14 -20.92 -24.99 -38.86
N ALA A 15 -19.83 -24.29 -39.18
CA ALA A 15 -19.01 -23.60 -38.20
C ALA A 15 -19.82 -22.41 -37.67
N SER A 16 -20.67 -22.66 -36.68
CA SER A 16 -21.19 -21.62 -35.81
C SER A 16 -19.99 -21.04 -35.07
N MET A 17 -19.49 -19.89 -35.54
CA MET A 17 -18.61 -19.04 -34.73
C MET A 17 -19.45 -18.59 -33.52
N LEU A 18 -19.40 -19.36 -32.44
CA LEU A 18 -19.69 -18.78 -31.13
C LEU A 18 -18.58 -17.77 -30.88
N ALA A 19 -18.92 -16.50 -31.09
CA ALA A 19 -18.20 -15.40 -30.49
C ALA A 19 -18.07 -15.74 -29.00
N ALA A 20 -16.84 -16.05 -28.57
CA ALA A 20 -16.55 -16.12 -27.16
C ALA A 20 -17.03 -14.79 -26.55
N PRO A 21 -17.83 -14.82 -25.47
CA PRO A 21 -18.11 -13.58 -24.77
C PRO A 21 -16.75 -13.02 -24.38
N LEU A 22 -16.51 -11.75 -24.76
CA LEU A 22 -15.42 -10.98 -24.16
C LEU A 22 -15.54 -11.19 -22.66
N ALA A 23 -14.55 -11.85 -22.08
CA ALA A 23 -14.37 -11.83 -20.65
C ALA A 23 -14.27 -10.35 -20.28
N ALA A 24 -15.35 -9.81 -19.71
CA ALA A 24 -15.30 -8.56 -19.00
C ALA A 24 -14.14 -8.70 -18.01
N GLY A 25 -13.07 -7.93 -18.22
CA GLY A 25 -11.92 -7.94 -17.33
C GLY A 25 -12.42 -7.77 -15.91
N ALA A 26 -12.10 -8.73 -15.05
CA ALA A 26 -12.59 -8.78 -13.68
C ALA A 26 -12.34 -7.42 -13.00
N ALA A 27 -13.40 -6.75 -12.56
CA ALA A 27 -13.30 -5.60 -11.68
C ALA A 27 -12.61 -6.06 -10.39
N THR A 28 -11.31 -5.82 -10.27
CA THR A 28 -10.59 -5.96 -9.00
C THR A 28 -10.42 -4.59 -8.37
N THR A 29 -11.52 -4.11 -7.80
CA THR A 29 -11.50 -3.12 -6.72
C THR A 29 -11.92 -3.83 -5.44
N GLY A 30 -11.08 -4.75 -4.97
CA GLY A 30 -11.27 -5.34 -3.65
C GLY A 30 -11.30 -4.22 -2.61
N ALA A 31 -12.17 -4.32 -1.60
CA ALA A 31 -12.13 -3.39 -0.48
C ALA A 31 -10.75 -3.46 0.20
N PHE A 32 -10.06 -2.33 0.30
CA PHE A 32 -8.85 -2.15 1.07
C PHE A 32 -8.86 -0.76 1.69
N ASN A 33 -8.20 -0.64 2.83
CA ASN A 33 -8.22 0.54 3.68
C ASN A 33 -6.79 1.00 3.94
N ALA A 34 -6.66 2.24 4.39
CA ALA A 34 -5.40 2.71 4.95
C ALA A 34 -4.92 1.73 6.05
N GLY A 35 -3.66 1.29 5.97
CA GLY A 35 -3.12 0.23 6.80
C GLY A 35 -2.95 -1.11 6.11
N ASP A 36 -3.69 -1.38 5.02
CA ASP A 36 -3.62 -2.65 4.30
C ASP A 36 -2.34 -2.78 3.47
N LEU A 37 -1.94 -4.04 3.26
CA LEU A 37 -0.93 -4.43 2.30
C LEU A 37 -1.59 -4.74 0.96
N ILE A 38 -1.07 -4.16 -0.12
CA ILE A 38 -1.60 -4.33 -1.47
C ILE A 38 -0.50 -4.76 -2.45
N LYS A 39 -0.89 -5.51 -3.47
CA LYS A 39 -0.08 -5.83 -4.66
C LYS A 39 -0.97 -5.87 -5.90
N ALA A 40 -0.35 -5.90 -7.07
CA ALA A 40 -1.04 -6.16 -8.34
C ALA A 40 -0.35 -7.31 -9.09
N SER A 41 -0.25 -7.28 -10.41
CA SER A 41 0.35 -8.39 -11.19
C SER A 41 1.85 -8.60 -10.92
N GLY A 42 2.55 -7.55 -10.50
CA GLY A 42 3.97 -7.60 -10.15
C GLY A 42 4.30 -8.30 -8.81
N ALA A 43 5.59 -8.51 -8.57
CA ALA A 43 6.09 -9.12 -7.34
C ALA A 43 6.06 -8.16 -6.13
N ALA A 44 6.19 -6.85 -6.36
CA ALA A 44 6.29 -5.85 -5.31
C ALA A 44 5.03 -5.79 -4.43
N VAL A 45 5.25 -5.68 -3.12
CA VAL A 45 4.22 -5.43 -2.10
C VAL A 45 4.32 -3.98 -1.66
N TYR A 46 3.17 -3.38 -1.38
CA TYR A 46 3.05 -2.00 -0.95
C TYR A 46 2.21 -1.89 0.32
N TYR A 47 2.56 -0.94 1.18
CA TYR A 47 1.70 -0.46 2.25
C TYR A 47 0.84 0.70 1.73
N PHE A 48 -0.49 0.61 1.86
CA PHE A 48 -1.39 1.72 1.53
C PHE A 48 -1.60 2.62 2.75
N ALA A 49 -1.14 3.87 2.65
CA ALA A 49 -1.12 4.80 3.77
C ALA A 49 -2.39 5.70 3.83
N PRO A 50 -2.74 6.24 5.01
CA PRO A 50 -3.86 7.17 5.16
C PRO A 50 -3.78 8.41 4.24
N ASN A 51 -2.57 8.85 3.90
CA ASN A 51 -2.35 9.97 2.97
C ASN A 51 -2.65 9.64 1.48
N GLY A 52 -3.22 8.46 1.19
CA GLY A 52 -3.60 8.04 -0.16
C GLY A 52 -2.44 7.65 -1.05
N LYS A 53 -1.26 7.38 -0.48
CA LYS A 53 -0.06 6.93 -1.21
C LYS A 53 0.29 5.49 -0.88
N ARG A 54 0.98 4.84 -1.81
CA ARG A 54 1.54 3.49 -1.64
C ARG A 54 3.04 3.57 -1.33
N TYR A 55 3.49 2.84 -0.33
CA TYR A 55 4.89 2.76 0.09
C TYR A 55 5.45 1.38 -0.20
N VAL A 56 6.57 1.31 -0.91
CA VAL A 56 7.16 0.04 -1.38
C VAL A 56 7.97 -0.61 -0.26
N PHE A 57 7.87 -1.93 -0.12
CA PHE A 57 8.86 -2.71 0.62
C PHE A 57 10.10 -2.93 -0.26
N PRO A 58 11.29 -2.45 0.15
CA PRO A 58 12.50 -2.58 -0.67
C PRO A 58 12.92 -4.04 -0.92
N ASN A 59 12.66 -4.91 0.05
CA ASN A 59 12.97 -6.34 0.02
C ASN A 59 12.20 -7.10 1.10
N ASP A 60 12.26 -8.43 1.02
CA ASP A 60 11.63 -9.35 1.95
C ASP A 60 12.13 -9.18 3.38
N LYS A 61 13.41 -8.88 3.60
CA LYS A 61 13.93 -8.70 4.96
C LYS A 61 13.25 -7.52 5.67
N THR A 62 13.07 -6.41 4.96
CA THR A 62 12.32 -5.26 5.48
C THR A 62 10.87 -5.65 5.77
N TYR A 63 10.22 -6.35 4.84
CA TYR A 63 8.85 -6.84 5.00
C TYR A 63 8.69 -7.71 6.25
N PHE A 64 9.58 -8.68 6.46
CA PHE A 64 9.53 -9.63 7.57
C PHE A 64 9.84 -9.01 8.93
N THR A 65 10.31 -7.75 8.98
CA THR A 65 10.37 -7.01 10.25
C THR A 65 9.01 -6.48 10.70
N TRP A 66 8.07 -6.33 9.78
CA TRP A 66 6.72 -5.81 10.03
C TRP A 66 5.67 -6.91 10.08
N TYR A 67 5.76 -7.89 9.20
CA TYR A 67 4.74 -8.92 9.01
C TYR A 67 5.36 -10.31 9.04
N LYS A 68 4.64 -11.28 9.58
CA LYS A 68 5.11 -12.66 9.71
C LYS A 68 5.20 -13.37 8.36
N ASP A 69 4.23 -13.12 7.49
CA ASP A 69 4.05 -13.78 6.19
C ASP A 69 3.24 -12.88 5.24
N PHE A 70 2.99 -13.35 4.02
CA PHE A 70 2.25 -12.62 2.98
C PHE A 70 0.73 -12.84 3.02
N SER A 71 0.18 -13.51 4.03
CA SER A 71 -1.25 -13.83 4.09
C SER A 71 -2.15 -12.59 4.17
N GLY A 72 -1.64 -11.49 4.72
CA GLY A 72 -2.34 -10.20 4.80
C GLY A 72 -2.30 -9.36 3.52
N VAL A 73 -1.62 -9.81 2.46
CA VAL A 73 -1.47 -9.03 1.23
C VAL A 73 -2.68 -9.20 0.33
N ARG A 74 -3.33 -8.08 0.00
CA ARG A 74 -4.48 -8.02 -0.91
C ARG A 74 -4.02 -7.80 -2.34
N THR A 75 -4.65 -8.47 -3.29
CA THR A 75 -4.42 -8.24 -4.73
C THR A 75 -5.46 -7.27 -5.28
N ILE A 76 -5.00 -6.21 -5.96
CA ILE A 76 -5.83 -5.21 -6.65
C ILE A 76 -5.46 -5.17 -8.14
N SER A 77 -6.28 -4.51 -8.97
CA SER A 77 -5.93 -4.32 -10.38
C SER A 77 -4.69 -3.45 -10.57
N ASP A 78 -3.97 -3.65 -11.68
CA ASP A 78 -2.85 -2.77 -12.06
C ASP A 78 -3.31 -1.32 -12.29
N GLY A 79 -4.53 -1.13 -12.79
CA GLY A 79 -5.16 0.19 -12.97
C GLY A 79 -5.40 0.91 -11.63
N ALA A 80 -5.99 0.20 -10.66
CA ALA A 80 -6.17 0.74 -9.31
C ALA A 80 -4.82 1.03 -8.65
N LEU A 81 -3.87 0.10 -8.72
CA LEU A 81 -2.54 0.30 -8.14
C LEU A 81 -1.91 1.55 -8.75
N SER A 82 -1.79 1.64 -10.08
CA SER A 82 -1.13 2.74 -10.81
C SER A 82 -1.74 4.12 -10.52
N SER A 83 -3.03 4.19 -10.21
CA SER A 83 -3.71 5.44 -9.81
C SER A 83 -3.19 5.98 -8.46
N ILE A 84 -2.76 5.10 -7.54
CA ILE A 84 -2.28 5.47 -6.21
C ILE A 84 -0.82 5.98 -6.30
N PRO A 85 -0.51 7.23 -5.93
CA PRO A 85 0.86 7.75 -6.03
C PRO A 85 1.85 7.02 -5.12
N LEU A 86 3.13 6.97 -5.54
CA LEU A 86 4.21 6.49 -4.68
C LEU A 86 4.51 7.50 -3.56
N GLY A 87 4.64 6.98 -2.33
CA GLY A 87 5.01 7.76 -1.14
C GLY A 87 6.49 7.63 -0.75
N GLY A 88 7.18 6.61 -1.26
CA GLY A 88 8.55 6.27 -0.90
C GLY A 88 8.67 4.83 -0.44
N ASN A 89 9.69 4.54 0.36
CA ASN A 89 9.99 3.19 0.84
C ASN A 89 9.63 3.00 2.31
N VAL A 90 9.14 1.80 2.63
CA VAL A 90 9.06 1.31 4.00
C VAL A 90 10.47 1.00 4.50
N THR A 91 10.75 1.41 5.74
CA THR A 91 12.02 1.17 6.44
C THR A 91 11.88 -0.04 7.36
N TYR A 92 12.99 -0.62 7.80
CA TYR A 92 12.99 -1.66 8.83
C TYR A 92 12.17 -1.23 10.05
N ARG A 93 11.43 -2.19 10.65
CA ARG A 93 10.65 -1.91 11.85
C ARG A 93 11.55 -1.46 13.00
N PRO A 94 11.25 -0.32 13.65
CA PRO A 94 12.03 0.16 14.78
C PRO A 94 12.14 -0.87 15.92
N GLY A 95 13.35 -1.01 16.47
CA GLY A 95 13.67 -1.96 17.54
C GLY A 95 13.66 -3.44 17.18
N TYR A 96 13.32 -3.82 15.94
CA TYR A 96 13.19 -5.23 15.56
C TYR A 96 14.53 -5.91 15.24
N LYS A 97 15.36 -5.26 14.42
CA LYS A 97 16.68 -5.75 14.02
C LYS A 97 17.69 -4.63 14.13
N MET A 98 18.95 -5.01 14.22
CA MET A 98 20.08 -4.13 13.98
C MET A 98 20.41 -4.15 12.49
N VAL A 99 21.02 -3.08 11.99
CA VAL A 99 21.34 -2.95 10.57
C VAL A 99 22.73 -2.37 10.37
N LYS A 100 23.32 -2.68 9.23
CA LYS A 100 24.57 -2.08 8.73
C LYS A 100 24.46 -1.85 7.23
N ILE A 101 25.43 -1.13 6.66
CA ILE A 101 25.61 -1.05 5.22
C ILE A 101 26.91 -1.75 4.82
N THR A 102 27.00 -2.15 3.55
CA THR A 102 28.14 -2.94 3.09
C THR A 102 29.45 -2.15 3.04
N THR A 103 29.34 -0.82 2.96
CA THR A 103 30.45 0.12 2.85
C THR A 103 30.91 0.70 4.19
N ASP A 104 30.26 0.35 5.31
CA ASP A 104 30.58 0.87 6.63
C ASP A 104 30.47 -0.22 7.72
N PRO A 105 31.53 -0.48 8.51
CA PRO A 105 31.51 -1.50 9.54
C PRO A 105 30.60 -1.16 10.74
N ARG A 106 30.13 0.09 10.85
CA ARG A 106 29.28 0.52 11.96
C ARG A 106 27.94 -0.19 11.96
N THR A 107 27.48 -0.54 13.16
CA THR A 107 26.17 -1.14 13.37
C THR A 107 25.21 -0.16 14.00
N TYR A 108 23.97 -0.16 13.51
CA TYR A 108 22.93 0.79 13.88
C TYR A 108 21.71 0.03 14.41
N VAL A 109 21.00 0.64 15.35
CA VAL A 109 19.61 0.30 15.62
C VAL A 109 18.72 1.18 14.75
N VAL A 110 17.51 0.69 14.47
CA VAL A 110 16.47 1.47 13.78
C VAL A 110 15.52 2.03 14.83
N ASP A 111 15.39 3.35 14.86
CA ASP A 111 14.47 4.11 15.70
C ASP A 111 13.32 4.68 14.84
N GLN A 112 12.27 5.17 15.49
CA GLN A 112 11.03 5.63 14.84
C GLN A 112 11.32 6.68 13.76
N GLY A 113 10.65 6.57 12.61
CA GLY A 113 10.77 7.53 11.51
C GLY A 113 11.97 7.26 10.60
N GLY A 114 12.47 6.02 10.60
CA GLY A 114 13.63 5.60 9.80
C GLY A 114 14.94 6.23 10.27
N ILE A 115 15.11 6.41 11.59
CA ILE A 115 16.32 7.00 12.16
C ILE A 115 17.30 5.88 12.51
N LEU A 116 18.53 5.97 12.02
CA LEU A 116 19.60 5.05 12.37
C LEU A 116 20.47 5.65 13.47
N ARG A 117 20.58 4.93 14.58
CA ARG A 117 21.39 5.35 15.72
C ARG A 117 22.51 4.35 15.91
N GLN A 118 23.76 4.80 15.75
CA GLN A 118 24.94 3.96 15.87
C GLN A 118 25.04 3.41 17.29
N ILE A 119 25.38 2.12 17.44
CA ILE A 119 25.75 1.56 18.74
C ILE A 119 27.24 1.82 19.01
N GLY A 120 27.56 2.38 20.19
CA GLY A 120 28.92 2.75 20.57
C GLY A 120 29.87 1.60 20.88
N SER A 121 29.37 0.41 21.23
CA SER A 121 30.21 -0.76 21.57
C SER A 121 29.49 -2.10 21.42
N GLU A 122 30.26 -3.18 21.34
CA GLU A 122 29.72 -4.55 21.33
C GLU A 122 29.04 -4.92 22.65
N GLN A 123 29.59 -4.49 23.79
CA GLN A 123 28.98 -4.72 25.11
C GLN A 123 27.59 -4.09 25.20
N LEU A 124 27.42 -2.92 24.58
CA LEU A 124 26.11 -2.26 24.52
C LEU A 124 25.15 -3.01 23.59
N ALA A 125 25.61 -3.51 22.45
CA ALA A 125 24.81 -4.35 21.57
C ALA A 125 24.34 -5.64 22.29
N GLN A 126 25.24 -6.30 23.01
CA GLN A 126 24.91 -7.48 23.82
C GLN A 126 23.90 -7.17 24.93
N THR A 127 24.01 -5.99 25.56
CA THR A 127 23.07 -5.56 26.60
C THR A 127 21.67 -5.32 26.02
N LEU A 128 21.58 -4.70 24.84
CA LEU A 128 20.30 -4.32 24.23
C LEU A 128 19.61 -5.47 23.50
N TYR A 129 20.38 -6.32 22.79
CA TYR A 129 19.85 -7.36 21.90
C TYR A 129 20.24 -8.79 22.31
N GLY A 130 20.94 -8.95 23.43
CA GLY A 130 21.39 -10.24 23.96
C GLY A 130 22.70 -10.74 23.36
N PRO A 131 23.23 -11.87 23.86
CA PRO A 131 24.54 -12.39 23.47
C PRO A 131 24.63 -12.78 21.99
N THR A 132 23.49 -13.01 21.32
CA THR A 132 23.40 -13.37 19.90
C THR A 132 23.09 -12.17 18.99
N TRP A 133 23.28 -10.94 19.47
CA TRP A 133 22.99 -9.69 18.73
C TRP A 133 23.58 -9.68 17.31
N ASN A 134 24.76 -10.27 17.13
CA ASN A 134 25.47 -10.35 15.86
C ASN A 134 24.70 -11.15 14.78
N SER A 135 23.85 -12.11 15.18
CA SER A 135 22.95 -12.82 14.27
C SER A 135 21.64 -12.06 13.99
N GLN A 136 21.47 -10.89 14.62
CA GLN A 136 20.32 -9.99 14.46
C GLN A 136 20.68 -8.72 13.67
N VAL A 137 21.86 -8.70 13.04
CA VAL A 137 22.31 -7.62 12.17
C VAL A 137 22.05 -7.97 10.71
N ASP A 138 21.23 -7.17 10.04
CA ASP A 138 21.01 -7.28 8.61
C ASP A 138 21.78 -6.22 7.81
N ASP A 139 22.26 -6.62 6.64
CA ASP A 139 22.77 -5.69 5.63
C ASP A 139 21.63 -4.98 4.90
N ILE A 140 21.65 -3.64 4.95
CA ILE A 140 20.88 -2.77 4.07
C ILE A 140 21.72 -2.51 2.82
N PRO A 141 21.22 -2.81 1.61
CA PRO A 141 21.88 -2.39 0.38
C PRO A 141 22.06 -0.87 0.34
N ASP A 142 23.23 -0.41 -0.09
CA ASP A 142 23.61 1.01 -0.09
C ASP A 142 22.58 1.93 -0.76
N ALA A 143 21.95 1.46 -1.85
CA ALA A 143 20.89 2.19 -2.56
C ALA A 143 19.63 2.46 -1.71
N PHE A 144 19.39 1.69 -0.64
CA PHE A 144 18.28 1.87 0.28
C PHE A 144 18.68 2.59 1.57
N PHE A 145 19.97 2.83 1.79
CA PHE A 145 20.43 3.57 2.97
C PHE A 145 19.94 5.03 2.97
N VAL A 146 19.75 5.62 1.78
CA VAL A 146 19.19 6.98 1.61
C VAL A 146 17.75 7.12 2.12
N ASN A 147 17.05 6.01 2.40
CA ASN A 147 15.73 6.03 3.02
C ASN A 147 15.80 6.36 4.52
N TYR A 148 17.00 6.35 5.10
CA TYR A 148 17.24 6.53 6.52
C TYR A 148 17.91 7.87 6.82
N ARG A 149 17.74 8.34 8.05
CA ARG A 149 18.45 9.53 8.58
C ARG A 149 19.32 9.12 9.75
N LEU A 150 20.52 9.68 9.84
CA LEU A 150 21.39 9.44 10.99
C LEU A 150 20.87 10.23 12.20
N GLY A 151 20.74 9.53 13.33
CA GLY A 151 20.41 10.12 14.63
C GLY A 151 21.60 10.08 15.59
N THR A 152 21.36 10.52 16.82
CA THR A 152 22.36 10.53 17.89
C THR A 152 22.83 9.11 18.22
N GLN A 153 24.15 8.93 18.28
CA GLN A 153 24.79 7.69 18.70
C GLN A 153 24.34 7.28 20.11
N ILE A 154 24.19 5.97 20.32
CA ILE A 154 23.85 5.35 21.60
C ILE A 154 25.15 5.05 22.33
N GLN A 155 25.34 5.66 23.50
CA GLN A 155 26.51 5.51 24.35
C GLN A 155 26.22 4.60 25.55
N THR A 156 24.97 4.60 26.01
CA THR A 156 24.53 3.88 27.21
C THR A 156 23.22 3.13 26.97
N ALA A 157 22.92 2.14 27.81
CA ALA A 157 21.69 1.36 27.71
C ALA A 157 20.42 2.18 28.00
N SER A 158 20.52 3.36 28.61
CA SER A 158 19.38 4.26 28.82
C SER A 158 19.02 5.08 27.58
N ASP A 159 19.93 5.22 26.61
CA ASP A 159 19.70 6.07 25.42
C ASP A 159 18.69 5.45 24.44
N TYR A 160 18.46 4.14 24.56
CA TYR A 160 17.63 3.36 23.65
C TYR A 160 17.16 2.06 24.31
N ASN A 161 15.86 1.79 24.23
CA ASN A 161 15.28 0.51 24.65
C ASN A 161 14.53 -0.13 23.47
N PRO A 162 15.04 -1.24 22.90
CA PRO A 162 14.44 -1.90 21.75
C PRO A 162 12.99 -2.35 22.00
N GLU A 163 12.65 -2.82 23.20
CA GLU A 163 11.29 -3.25 23.54
C GLU A 163 10.32 -2.08 23.61
N ASN A 164 10.73 -0.95 24.18
CA ASN A 164 9.91 0.26 24.20
C ASN A 164 9.63 0.74 22.78
N VAL A 165 10.66 0.82 21.94
CA VAL A 165 10.50 1.30 20.56
C VAL A 165 9.61 0.34 19.74
N LYS A 166 9.78 -0.98 19.89
CA LYS A 166 8.90 -1.97 19.26
C LYS A 166 7.45 -1.85 19.70
N THR A 167 7.19 -1.69 21.00
CA THR A 167 5.84 -1.63 21.55
C THR A 167 5.12 -0.33 21.22
N LEU A 168 5.86 0.78 21.09
CA LEU A 168 5.31 2.08 20.67
C LEU A 168 5.13 2.18 19.14
N THR A 169 5.90 1.40 18.37
CA THR A 169 5.86 1.42 16.90
C THR A 169 5.44 0.05 16.34
N THR A 170 4.14 -0.19 16.39
CA THR A 170 3.51 -1.44 15.93
C THR A 170 3.07 -1.39 14.47
N THR A 171 2.83 -0.20 13.92
CA THR A 171 2.39 -0.02 12.53
C THR A 171 3.30 0.91 11.74
N ILE A 172 3.25 0.78 10.42
CA ILE A 172 3.97 1.69 9.51
C ILE A 172 3.41 3.12 9.62
N SER A 173 2.12 3.30 9.88
CA SER A 173 1.55 4.62 10.20
C SER A 173 2.21 5.26 11.41
N GLN A 174 2.45 4.49 12.48
CA GLN A 174 3.13 5.00 13.67
C GLN A 174 4.60 5.33 13.37
N ASP A 175 5.32 4.48 12.63
CA ASP A 175 6.72 4.76 12.25
C ASP A 175 6.84 6.03 11.40
N LYS A 176 6.01 6.15 10.37
CA LYS A 176 6.01 7.29 9.46
C LYS A 176 5.26 8.51 10.00
N GLN A 177 4.65 8.39 11.18
CA GLN A 177 3.84 9.43 11.84
C GLN A 177 2.72 9.97 10.94
N PHE A 178 1.98 9.09 10.26
CA PHE A 178 0.81 9.49 9.49
C PHE A 178 -0.33 9.91 10.43
N ASP A 179 -1.00 10.99 10.07
CA ASP A 179 -2.22 11.42 10.75
C ASP A 179 -3.39 10.50 10.37
N GLU A 180 -3.78 9.62 11.30
CA GLU A 180 -4.90 8.69 11.11
C GLU A 180 -6.28 9.37 11.14
N THR A 181 -6.35 10.66 11.48
CA THR A 181 -7.59 11.45 11.35
C THR A 181 -7.80 12.00 9.95
N LEU A 182 -6.83 11.78 9.05
CA LEU A 182 -6.90 12.11 7.65
C LEU A 182 -6.87 10.84 6.81
N ALA A 183 -7.75 10.77 5.82
CA ALA A 183 -7.72 9.72 4.81
C ALA A 183 -7.85 10.33 3.42
N THR A 184 -7.20 9.73 2.43
CA THR A 184 -7.27 10.19 1.03
C THR A 184 -7.73 9.06 0.11
N ILE A 185 -8.69 9.38 -0.75
CA ILE A 185 -9.14 8.56 -1.87
C ILE A 185 -8.65 9.21 -3.16
N THR A 186 -8.09 8.41 -4.05
CA THR A 186 -7.75 8.88 -5.40
C THR A 186 -8.96 8.71 -6.30
N ILE A 187 -9.34 9.75 -7.04
CA ILE A 187 -10.24 9.60 -8.19
C ILE A 187 -9.34 9.27 -9.39
N GLY A 188 -9.37 8.01 -9.83
CA GLY A 188 -8.66 7.55 -11.02
C GLY A 188 -9.48 7.72 -12.29
N SER A 189 -9.05 7.11 -13.38
CA SER A 189 -9.85 7.06 -14.62
C SER A 189 -11.23 6.47 -14.40
N VAL A 190 -12.18 6.73 -15.30
CA VAL A 190 -13.52 6.13 -15.24
C VAL A 190 -13.48 4.60 -15.09
N SER A 191 -12.51 3.91 -15.70
CA SER A 191 -12.32 2.46 -15.55
C SER A 191 -11.83 2.04 -14.16
N ASN A 192 -11.07 2.91 -13.49
CA ASN A 192 -10.49 2.64 -12.18
C ASN A 192 -11.40 3.10 -11.04
N GLY A 193 -12.22 4.14 -11.26
CA GLY A 193 -13.15 4.67 -10.28
C GLY A 193 -12.47 5.40 -9.11
N PHE A 194 -13.14 5.39 -7.96
CA PHE A 194 -12.57 5.80 -6.69
C PHE A 194 -11.65 4.70 -6.16
N VAL A 195 -10.45 5.07 -5.70
CA VAL A 195 -9.42 4.13 -5.25
C VAL A 195 -8.93 4.52 -3.84
N PRO A 196 -9.24 3.72 -2.80
CA PRO A 196 -10.16 2.58 -2.83
C PRO A 196 -11.61 2.99 -3.06
N ALA A 197 -12.43 2.10 -3.61
CA ALA A 197 -13.86 2.34 -3.81
C ALA A 197 -14.63 2.30 -2.48
N THR A 198 -14.25 1.38 -1.59
CA THR A 198 -14.77 1.30 -0.22
C THR A 198 -13.66 1.61 0.76
N LEU A 199 -13.91 2.58 1.65
CA LEU A 199 -12.98 2.97 2.69
C LEU A 199 -13.68 2.95 4.05
N THR A 200 -13.06 2.29 5.03
CA THR A 200 -13.44 2.29 6.43
C THR A 200 -12.56 3.25 7.21
N VAL A 201 -13.18 4.16 7.96
CA VAL A 201 -12.51 5.19 8.78
C VAL A 201 -13.12 5.28 10.17
N LYS A 202 -12.38 5.85 11.12
CA LYS A 202 -12.89 6.16 12.45
C LYS A 202 -13.78 7.42 12.39
N LYS A 203 -14.79 7.52 13.26
CA LYS A 203 -15.53 8.77 13.49
C LYS A 203 -14.57 9.94 13.74
N GLY A 204 -14.83 11.07 13.09
CA GLY A 204 -14.01 12.28 13.15
C GLY A 204 -12.99 12.40 12.01
N THR A 205 -12.80 11.35 11.21
CA THR A 205 -11.87 11.35 10.08
C THR A 205 -12.32 12.32 9.00
N THR A 206 -11.37 13.09 8.46
CA THR A 206 -11.56 13.89 7.24
C THR A 206 -11.09 13.08 6.04
N VAL A 207 -12.02 12.75 5.14
CA VAL A 207 -11.72 12.09 3.87
C VAL A 207 -11.52 13.14 2.80
N THR A 208 -10.43 13.04 2.06
CA THR A 208 -10.10 13.90 0.92
C THR A 208 -10.08 13.08 -0.36
N TRP A 209 -10.91 13.45 -1.32
CA TRP A 209 -10.84 12.91 -2.67
C TRP A 209 -9.92 13.82 -3.49
N THR A 210 -8.95 13.24 -4.18
CA THR A 210 -8.05 13.99 -5.07
C THR A 210 -8.24 13.48 -6.49
N ASN A 211 -8.58 14.38 -7.41
CA ASN A 211 -8.72 14.03 -8.81
C ASN A 211 -7.34 13.89 -9.47
N ARG A 212 -7.01 12.65 -9.85
CA ARG A 212 -5.76 12.30 -10.55
C ARG A 212 -6.02 11.86 -12.00
N ASP A 213 -7.26 11.92 -12.45
CA ASP A 213 -7.59 11.79 -13.86
C ASP A 213 -7.36 13.12 -14.61
N ILE A 214 -7.50 13.08 -15.93
CA ILE A 214 -7.42 14.23 -16.82
C ILE A 214 -8.79 14.85 -17.12
N VAL A 215 -9.88 14.25 -16.63
CA VAL A 215 -11.25 14.75 -16.79
C VAL A 215 -11.82 15.28 -15.47
N VAL A 216 -12.88 16.06 -15.56
CA VAL A 216 -13.61 16.57 -14.40
C VAL A 216 -14.43 15.45 -13.77
N HIS A 217 -14.43 15.43 -12.44
CA HIS A 217 -15.18 14.47 -11.63
C HIS A 217 -16.03 15.17 -10.56
N SER A 218 -16.83 14.40 -9.84
CA SER A 218 -17.60 14.87 -8.69
C SER A 218 -17.73 13.76 -7.64
N VAL A 219 -18.00 14.17 -6.41
CA VAL A 219 -18.22 13.30 -5.25
C VAL A 219 -19.55 13.70 -4.63
N VAL A 220 -20.59 12.95 -4.94
CA VAL A 220 -21.96 13.27 -4.54
C VAL A 220 -22.58 12.09 -3.81
N GLY A 221 -23.04 12.34 -2.58
CA GLY A 221 -23.70 11.35 -1.74
C GLY A 221 -24.82 12.00 -0.92
N ASN A 222 -25.44 11.23 -0.04
CA ASN A 222 -26.49 11.77 0.81
C ASN A 222 -25.88 12.76 1.84
N GLY A 223 -26.26 14.05 1.72
CA GLY A 223 -25.79 15.10 2.62
C GLY A 223 -24.44 15.71 2.25
N PHE A 224 -23.89 15.43 1.07
CA PHE A 224 -22.68 16.11 0.56
C PHE A 224 -22.57 16.08 -0.96
N ASN A 225 -22.03 17.18 -1.52
CA ASN A 225 -21.80 17.34 -2.94
C ASN A 225 -20.57 18.24 -3.12
N SER A 226 -19.56 17.75 -3.85
CA SER A 226 -18.34 18.49 -4.13
C SER A 226 -18.49 19.59 -5.18
N GLY A 227 -19.54 19.53 -6.01
CA GLY A 227 -19.53 20.15 -7.34
C GLY A 227 -18.44 19.52 -8.22
N ASP A 228 -17.96 20.28 -9.19
CA ASP A 228 -16.86 19.86 -10.07
C ASP A 228 -15.54 19.82 -9.30
N VAL A 229 -14.85 18.68 -9.37
CA VAL A 229 -13.47 18.47 -8.95
C VAL A 229 -12.63 18.34 -10.22
N LYS A 230 -11.92 19.41 -10.58
CA LYS A 230 -11.09 19.44 -11.79
C LYS A 230 -9.84 18.58 -11.63
N PRO A 231 -9.15 18.21 -12.73
CA PRO A 231 -7.86 17.53 -12.65
C PRO A 231 -6.88 18.24 -11.71
N GLY A 232 -6.34 17.50 -10.73
CA GLY A 232 -5.42 18.02 -9.72
C GLY A 232 -6.08 18.66 -8.49
N ASP A 233 -7.37 18.96 -8.54
CA ASP A 233 -8.11 19.51 -7.40
C ASP A 233 -8.53 18.42 -6.41
N SER A 234 -8.93 18.86 -5.22
CA SER A 234 -9.41 18.01 -4.15
C SER A 234 -10.71 18.51 -3.54
N TYR A 235 -11.50 17.56 -3.03
CA TYR A 235 -12.66 17.80 -2.18
C TYR A 235 -12.48 17.10 -0.85
N SER A 236 -12.83 17.74 0.27
CA SER A 236 -12.70 17.16 1.60
C SER A 236 -14.02 17.19 2.35
N LYS A 237 -14.31 16.12 3.10
CA LYS A 237 -15.45 16.03 4.01
C LYS A 237 -15.06 15.32 5.29
N GLN A 238 -15.42 15.92 6.43
CA GLN A 238 -15.35 15.26 7.72
C GLN A 238 -16.58 14.37 7.97
N PHE A 239 -16.34 13.20 8.55
CA PHE A 239 -17.39 12.25 8.91
C PHE A 239 -17.49 12.09 10.43
N ASN A 240 -18.45 12.79 11.03
CA ASN A 240 -18.66 12.84 12.47
C ASN A 240 -19.76 11.88 12.99
N THR A 241 -20.38 11.12 12.10
CA THR A 241 -21.48 10.21 12.43
C THR A 241 -21.12 8.80 11.95
N VAL A 242 -21.23 7.83 12.84
CA VAL A 242 -21.07 6.39 12.53
C VAL A 242 -22.15 5.97 11.54
N GLY A 243 -21.78 5.20 10.52
CA GLY A 243 -22.71 4.77 9.47
C GLY A 243 -22.03 4.49 8.14
N SER A 244 -22.83 4.09 7.15
CA SER A 244 -22.39 3.91 5.76
C SER A 244 -22.84 5.11 4.92
N PHE A 245 -21.92 5.64 4.12
CA PHE A 245 -22.17 6.80 3.26
C PHE A 245 -21.78 6.45 1.83
N ASP A 246 -22.77 6.09 1.03
CA ASP A 246 -22.61 5.84 -0.40
C ASP A 246 -22.54 7.16 -1.18
N TYR A 247 -21.72 7.16 -2.22
CA TYR A 247 -21.53 8.31 -3.11
C TYR A 247 -21.17 7.86 -4.52
N SER A 248 -21.33 8.76 -5.48
CA SER A 248 -20.99 8.52 -6.87
C SER A 248 -20.50 9.79 -7.57
N ASP A 249 -19.94 9.59 -8.76
CA ASP A 249 -19.71 10.66 -9.72
C ASP A 249 -20.99 10.96 -10.52
N THR A 250 -21.35 12.24 -10.64
CA THR A 250 -22.58 12.66 -11.36
C THR A 250 -22.48 12.55 -12.88
N ILE A 251 -21.26 12.63 -13.44
CA ILE A 251 -20.99 12.53 -14.86
C ILE A 251 -20.89 11.05 -15.26
N ASN A 252 -20.30 10.23 -14.39
CA ASN A 252 -20.08 8.80 -14.57
C ASN A 252 -20.69 8.00 -13.40
N PRO A 253 -22.02 7.77 -13.37
CA PRO A 253 -22.70 7.12 -12.24
C PRO A 253 -22.27 5.66 -11.95
N VAL A 254 -21.51 5.06 -12.86
CA VAL A 254 -20.87 3.76 -12.65
C VAL A 254 -19.71 3.83 -11.66
N MET A 255 -19.09 5.01 -11.47
CA MET A 255 -18.11 5.26 -10.42
C MET A 255 -18.85 5.46 -9.11
N GLN A 256 -18.84 4.42 -8.28
CA GLN A 256 -19.46 4.40 -6.96
C GLN A 256 -18.41 4.17 -5.89
N GLY A 257 -18.65 4.74 -4.72
CA GLY A 257 -17.85 4.47 -3.54
C GLY A 257 -18.68 4.52 -2.27
N THR A 258 -18.09 3.99 -1.21
CA THR A 258 -18.71 3.92 0.12
C THR A 258 -17.69 4.29 1.18
N ILE A 259 -18.07 5.20 2.09
CA ILE A 259 -17.35 5.46 3.33
C ILE A 259 -18.07 4.76 4.47
N ASN A 260 -17.40 3.82 5.14
CA ASN A 260 -17.87 3.20 6.36
C ASN A 260 -17.22 3.89 7.56
N VAL A 261 -18.03 4.53 8.41
CA VAL A 261 -17.55 5.25 9.60
C VAL A 261 -17.86 4.41 10.82
N GLN A 262 -16.84 4.11 11.62
CA GLN A 262 -16.90 3.28 12.83
C GLN A 262 -16.50 4.06 14.08
#